data_AF-A0A966JIV4-F1
#
_entry.id   AF-A0A966JIV4-F1
#
_cell.length_a   1.000
_cell.length_b   1.000
_cell.length_c   1.000
_cell.angle_alpha   90.00
_cell.angle_beta   90.00
_cell.angle_gamma   90.00
#
_symmetry.space_group_name_H-M   'P 1'
#
loop_
_entity.id
_entity.type
_entity.pdbx_description
1 polymer ?
#
loop_
_entity_poly.entity_id
_entity_poly.type
_entity_poly.pdbx_seq_one_letter_code
_entity_poly.pdbx_strand_id
1 'polypeptide(L)'
;LRSERIALNFISHLSGIATLTKKWVDAIGGTGAKIRDTRKTTPGMRQLEKFAVRMGGGMNHRMNLSDGAIIKDNHIAASGSITEAVARVRKEFPGMEIEVEVDNLEQLKEALSAKAEVVLLDNMNLELTKQAVEITKGTNTKLESSGGLTIETARAYASTGVNYLAVGALTHSAPILDIGLDF
;
A
#
# COMPACT_ATOMS: atom_id res chain seq x y z
N LEU A 1 9.07 37.73 -1.01
CA LEU A 1 9.81 37.29 -2.21
C LEU A 1 10.84 36.18 -1.93
N ARG A 2 11.89 36.35 -1.09
CA ARG A 2 12.98 35.34 -0.98
C ARG A 2 12.54 33.90 -0.66
N SER A 3 11.52 33.70 0.18
CA SER A 3 11.03 32.38 0.58
C SER A 3 9.88 31.85 -0.29
N GLU A 4 9.37 32.65 -1.21
CA GLU A 4 8.12 32.39 -1.94
C GLU A 4 8.21 31.09 -2.74
N ARG A 5 9.22 30.95 -3.60
CA ARG A 5 9.34 29.78 -4.47
C ARG A 5 9.53 28.49 -3.69
N ILE A 6 10.28 28.55 -2.58
CA ILE A 6 10.47 27.39 -1.70
C ILE A 6 9.13 26.99 -1.09
N ALA A 7 8.40 27.95 -0.51
CA ALA A 7 7.09 27.70 0.10
C ALA A 7 6.08 27.14 -0.92
N LEU A 8 5.96 27.76 -2.10
CA LEU A 8 5.04 27.30 -3.15
C LEU A 8 5.40 25.90 -3.64
N ASN A 9 6.68 25.57 -3.86
CA ASN A 9 7.07 24.23 -4.30
C ASN A 9 6.64 23.14 -3.31
N PHE A 10 6.83 23.36 -2.00
CA PHE A 10 6.38 22.40 -0.99
C PHE A 10 4.85 22.30 -0.93
N ILE A 11 4.14 23.43 -0.88
CA ILE A 11 2.68 23.42 -0.73
C ILE A 11 2.02 22.83 -1.99
N SER A 12 2.45 23.22 -3.19
CA SER A 12 1.94 22.67 -4.45
C SER A 12 2.18 21.17 -4.57
N HIS A 13 3.37 20.68 -4.23
CA HIS A 13 3.69 19.24 -4.26
C HIS A 13 2.82 18.44 -3.29
N LEU A 14 2.82 18.83 -2.01
CA LEU A 14 2.10 18.10 -0.97
C LEU A 14 0.59 18.20 -1.15
N SER A 15 0.08 19.34 -1.61
CA SER A 15 -1.36 19.49 -1.92
C SER A 15 -1.77 18.66 -3.13
N GLY A 16 -0.88 18.49 -4.12
CA GLY A 16 -1.08 17.59 -5.25
C GLY A 16 -1.27 16.14 -4.82
N ILE A 17 -0.38 15.65 -3.93
CA ILE A 17 -0.48 14.32 -3.33
C ILE A 17 -1.79 14.16 -2.56
N ALA A 18 -2.09 15.08 -1.64
CA ALA A 18 -3.31 15.02 -0.82
C ALA A 18 -4.58 15.02 -1.69
N THR A 19 -4.60 15.85 -2.74
CA THR A 19 -5.72 15.93 -3.69
C THR A 19 -5.88 14.62 -4.47
N LEU A 20 -4.79 14.05 -4.98
CA LEU A 20 -4.84 12.77 -5.68
C LEU A 20 -5.30 11.64 -4.75
N THR A 21 -4.77 11.58 -3.52
CA THR A 21 -5.21 10.60 -2.53
C THR A 21 -6.70 10.72 -2.23
N LYS A 22 -7.22 11.95 -2.08
CA LYS A 22 -8.65 12.18 -1.85
C LYS A 22 -9.51 11.62 -2.99
N LYS A 23 -9.09 11.80 -4.25
CA LYS A 23 -9.78 11.21 -5.42
C LYS A 23 -9.85 9.69 -5.34
N TRP A 24 -8.76 9.02 -4.93
CA TRP A 24 -8.74 7.57 -4.74
C TRP A 24 -9.64 7.11 -3.60
N VAL A 25 -9.61 7.82 -2.47
CA VAL A 25 -10.48 7.53 -1.31
C VAL A 25 -11.95 7.65 -1.69
N ASP A 26 -12.30 8.70 -2.43
CA ASP A 26 -13.67 8.92 -2.88
C ASP A 26 -14.13 7.86 -3.90
N ALA A 27 -13.25 7.45 -4.82
CA ALA A 27 -13.54 6.41 -5.82
C ALA A 27 -13.96 5.08 -5.18
N ILE A 28 -13.38 4.72 -4.03
CA ILE A 28 -13.68 3.47 -3.30
C ILE A 28 -14.73 3.65 -2.20
N GLY A 29 -15.38 4.83 -2.11
CA GLY A 29 -16.36 5.14 -1.08
C GLY A 29 -17.45 4.07 -0.94
N GLY A 30 -17.69 3.62 0.29
CA GLY A 30 -18.69 2.61 0.65
C GLY A 30 -18.23 1.15 0.61
N THR A 31 -17.01 0.85 0.16
CA THR A 31 -16.50 -0.54 0.07
C THR A 31 -15.89 -1.08 1.36
N GLY A 32 -15.50 -0.20 2.29
CA GLY A 32 -14.79 -0.55 3.52
C GLY A 32 -13.26 -0.65 3.37
N ALA A 33 -12.75 -0.79 2.14
CA ALA A 33 -11.32 -0.79 1.87
C ALA A 33 -10.67 0.58 2.17
N LYS A 34 -9.35 0.60 2.37
CA LYS A 34 -8.56 1.83 2.58
C LYS A 34 -7.46 1.96 1.53
N ILE A 35 -7.21 3.19 1.11
CA ILE A 35 -6.10 3.53 0.22
C ILE A 35 -4.82 3.65 1.05
N ARG A 36 -3.74 3.00 0.62
CA ARG A 36 -2.43 3.07 1.25
C ARG A 36 -1.36 3.62 0.32
N ASP A 37 -0.40 4.35 0.90
CA ASP A 37 0.83 4.72 0.21
C ASP A 37 1.83 3.55 0.13
N THR A 38 3.00 3.82 -0.44
CA THR A 38 4.11 2.86 -0.51
C THR A 38 5.41 3.53 -0.08
N ARG A 39 6.54 2.82 -0.26
CA ARG A 39 7.88 3.40 -0.14
C ARG A 39 8.43 3.96 -1.46
N LYS A 40 7.63 3.94 -2.54
CA LYS A 40 7.94 4.57 -3.84
C LYS A 40 7.72 6.09 -3.73
N THR A 41 8.53 6.73 -2.91
CA THR A 41 8.47 8.16 -2.56
C THR A 41 9.66 8.90 -3.16
N THR A 42 9.53 10.21 -3.38
CA THR A 42 10.66 11.04 -3.80
C THR A 42 11.80 10.96 -2.77
N PRO A 43 13.06 10.79 -3.21
CA PRO A 43 14.20 10.77 -2.28
C PRO A 43 14.23 11.99 -1.37
N GLY A 44 14.40 11.78 -0.06
CA GLY A 44 14.39 12.84 0.95
C GLY A 44 13.00 13.35 1.41
N MET A 45 11.92 13.03 0.69
CA MET A 45 10.60 13.63 0.92
C MET A 45 9.60 12.72 1.63
N ARG A 46 9.98 11.47 1.93
CA ARG A 46 9.08 10.41 2.40
C ARG A 46 8.14 10.81 3.54
N GLN A 47 8.66 11.43 4.59
CA GLN A 47 7.83 11.82 5.73
C GLN A 47 6.77 12.85 5.33
N LEU A 48 7.14 13.80 4.47
CA LEU A 48 6.24 14.85 3.98
C LEU A 48 5.19 14.27 3.02
N GLU A 49 5.59 13.41 2.09
CA GLU A 49 4.67 12.79 1.13
C GLU A 49 3.67 11.86 1.81
N LYS A 50 4.13 11.03 2.76
CA LYS A 50 3.24 10.19 3.58
C LYS A 50 2.33 11.05 4.48
N PHE A 51 2.82 12.19 4.97
CA PHE A 51 1.94 13.14 5.66
C PHE A 51 0.84 13.66 4.74
N ALA A 52 1.17 14.05 3.51
CA ALA A 52 0.20 14.50 2.51
C ALA A 52 -0.83 13.42 2.15
N VAL A 53 -0.43 12.15 2.03
CA VAL A 53 -1.35 11.02 1.83
C VAL A 53 -2.40 10.96 2.97
N ARG A 54 -1.97 11.09 4.23
CA ARG A 54 -2.93 11.15 5.35
C ARG A 54 -3.85 12.34 5.29
N MET A 55 -3.36 13.51 4.86
CA MET A 55 -4.20 14.70 4.68
C MET A 55 -5.25 14.51 3.57
N GLY A 56 -4.97 13.69 2.57
CA GLY A 56 -5.94 13.27 1.56
C GLY A 56 -6.91 12.17 2.02
N GLY A 57 -6.81 11.68 3.25
CA GLY A 57 -7.65 10.61 3.79
C GLY A 57 -7.14 9.19 3.52
N GLY A 58 -5.95 9.04 2.96
CA GLY A 58 -5.27 7.75 2.84
C GLY A 58 -4.65 7.29 4.16
N MET A 59 -4.12 6.08 4.17
CA MET A 59 -3.42 5.48 5.29
C MET A 59 -1.95 5.25 4.94
N ASN A 60 -1.06 5.45 5.90
CA ASN A 60 0.34 5.11 5.69
C ASN A 60 0.51 3.59 5.77
N HIS A 61 1.22 3.02 4.79
CA HIS A 61 1.94 1.76 4.97
C HIS A 61 3.19 2.02 5.87
N ARG A 62 4.04 1.02 6.11
CA ARG A 62 5.29 1.16 6.88
C ARG A 62 6.16 2.32 6.38
N MET A 63 6.75 3.09 7.29
CA MET A 63 7.56 4.26 6.94
C MET A 63 8.92 3.85 6.38
N ASN A 64 9.52 2.80 6.94
CA ASN A 64 10.84 2.30 6.58
C ASN A 64 10.92 0.76 6.69
N LEU A 65 12.12 0.19 6.55
CA LEU A 65 12.33 -1.27 6.59
C LEU A 65 12.23 -1.87 8.00
N SER A 66 12.35 -1.05 9.04
CA SER A 66 12.38 -1.45 10.44
C SER A 66 10.99 -1.47 11.09
N ASP A 67 9.97 -0.82 10.52
CA ASP A 67 8.64 -0.73 11.15
C ASP A 67 7.73 -1.95 10.92
N GLY A 68 8.17 -2.91 10.09
CA GLY A 68 7.36 -4.09 9.73
C GLY A 68 8.10 -4.98 8.74
N ALA A 69 7.90 -6.30 8.87
CA ALA A 69 8.48 -7.26 7.96
C ALA A 69 7.60 -7.41 6.72
N ILE A 70 8.18 -7.24 5.53
CA ILE A 70 7.53 -7.63 4.27
C ILE A 70 8.39 -8.71 3.64
N ILE A 71 7.87 -9.92 3.59
CA ILE A 71 8.45 -11.05 2.88
C ILE A 71 8.03 -10.93 1.41
N LYS A 72 9.02 -11.06 0.52
CA LYS A 72 8.88 -10.95 -0.94
C LYS A 72 9.48 -12.18 -1.60
N ASP A 73 9.28 -12.31 -2.90
CA ASP A 73 9.88 -13.32 -3.78
C ASP A 73 11.34 -13.67 -3.46
N ASN A 74 12.21 -12.66 -3.32
CA ASN A 74 13.63 -12.84 -3.03
C ASN A 74 13.90 -13.46 -1.64
N HIS A 75 13.06 -13.14 -0.65
CA HIS A 75 13.16 -13.70 0.70
C HIS A 75 12.64 -15.14 0.75
N ILE A 76 11.58 -15.43 -0.02
CA ILE A 76 11.03 -16.78 -0.17
C ILE A 76 12.08 -17.67 -0.85
N ALA A 77 12.68 -17.21 -1.94
CA ALA A 77 13.76 -17.92 -2.64
C ALA A 77 14.96 -18.21 -1.71
N ALA A 78 15.34 -17.25 -0.85
CA ALA A 78 16.43 -17.43 0.11
C ALA A 78 16.08 -18.36 1.29
N SER A 79 14.80 -18.46 1.65
CA SER A 79 14.33 -19.26 2.79
C SER A 79 13.85 -20.65 2.39
N GLY A 80 13.52 -20.86 1.10
CA GLY A 80 12.99 -22.10 0.54
C GLY A 80 11.45 -22.15 0.49
N SER A 81 10.76 -21.44 1.38
CA SER A 81 9.28 -21.37 1.39
C SER A 81 8.77 -20.15 2.15
N ILE A 82 7.49 -19.81 2.00
CA ILE A 82 6.83 -18.74 2.77
C ILE A 82 6.78 -19.13 4.24
N THR A 83 6.44 -20.38 4.54
CA THR A 83 6.33 -20.90 5.90
C THR A 83 7.63 -20.72 6.67
N GLU A 84 8.76 -21.08 6.05
CA GLU A 84 10.08 -20.95 6.68
C GLU A 84 10.48 -19.48 6.83
N ALA A 85 10.22 -18.64 5.83
CA ALA A 85 10.50 -17.20 5.92
C ALA A 85 9.73 -16.54 7.08
N VAL A 86 8.43 -16.83 7.21
CA VAL A 86 7.59 -16.33 8.31
C VAL A 86 8.09 -16.85 9.66
N ALA A 87 8.42 -18.15 9.76
CA ALA A 87 8.93 -18.75 10.99
C ALA A 87 10.24 -18.09 11.46
N ARG A 88 11.16 -17.81 10.53
CA ARG A 88 12.43 -17.09 10.84
C ARG A 88 12.17 -15.69 11.38
N VAL A 89 11.28 -14.93 10.74
CA VAL A 89 10.94 -13.57 11.21
C VAL A 89 10.30 -13.63 12.60
N ARG A 90 9.34 -14.53 12.83
CA ARG A 90 8.69 -14.67 14.15
C ARG A 90 9.68 -15.07 15.25
N LYS A 91 10.68 -15.89 14.92
CA LYS A 91 11.73 -16.32 15.86
C LYS A 91 12.66 -15.16 16.23
N GLU A 92 13.13 -14.41 15.24
CA GLU A 92 14.10 -13.32 15.44
C GLU A 92 13.44 -12.05 16.01
N PHE A 93 12.22 -11.74 15.56
CA PHE A 93 11.47 -10.54 15.94
C PHE A 93 10.07 -10.88 16.45
N PRO A 94 9.93 -11.44 17.67
CA PRO A 94 8.64 -11.76 18.25
C PRO A 94 7.72 -10.53 18.32
N GLY A 95 6.48 -10.67 17.82
CA GLY A 95 5.48 -9.61 17.84
C GLY A 95 5.56 -8.61 16.68
N MET A 96 6.54 -8.73 15.79
CA MET A 96 6.58 -7.97 14.53
C MET A 96 5.41 -8.35 13.63
N GLU A 97 4.70 -7.37 13.07
CA GLU A 97 3.69 -7.62 12.04
C GLU A 97 4.37 -8.11 10.75
N ILE A 98 3.86 -9.20 10.19
CA ILE A 98 4.40 -9.82 8.98
C ILE A 98 3.40 -9.68 7.84
N GLU A 99 3.87 -9.04 6.78
CA GLU A 99 3.21 -9.02 5.49
C GLU A 99 3.95 -9.95 4.52
N VAL A 100 3.19 -10.71 3.74
CA VAL A 100 3.74 -11.59 2.69
C VAL A 100 3.20 -11.16 1.34
N GLU A 101 4.10 -10.90 0.39
CA GLU A 101 3.76 -10.65 -1.00
C GLU A 101 3.63 -11.98 -1.75
N VAL A 102 2.51 -12.15 -2.45
CA VAL A 102 2.17 -13.35 -3.21
C VAL A 102 1.66 -12.99 -4.60
N ASP A 103 2.01 -13.82 -5.59
CA ASP A 103 1.60 -13.65 -7.00
C ASP A 103 0.59 -14.70 -7.48
N ASN A 104 0.33 -15.74 -6.67
CA ASN A 104 -0.62 -16.80 -6.99
C ASN A 104 -1.39 -17.33 -5.76
N LEU A 105 -2.45 -18.10 -6.01
CA LEU A 105 -3.35 -18.60 -4.95
C LEU A 105 -2.74 -19.72 -4.08
N GLU A 106 -1.73 -20.45 -4.57
CA GLU A 106 -1.05 -21.47 -3.76
C GLU A 106 -0.14 -20.81 -2.71
N GLN A 107 0.59 -19.77 -3.10
CA GLN A 107 1.35 -18.93 -2.16
C GLN A 107 0.43 -18.26 -1.13
N LEU A 108 -0.75 -17.78 -1.54
CA LEU A 108 -1.75 -17.26 -0.60
C LEU A 108 -2.12 -18.30 0.46
N LYS A 109 -2.46 -19.54 0.06
CA LYS A 109 -2.81 -20.60 1.00
C LYS A 109 -1.66 -20.90 1.98
N GLU A 110 -0.42 -20.88 1.49
CA GLU A 110 0.76 -21.06 2.35
C GLU A 110 0.90 -19.90 3.34
N ALA A 111 0.78 -18.65 2.89
CA ALA A 111 0.84 -17.47 3.76
C ALA A 111 -0.25 -17.46 4.84
N LEU A 112 -1.47 -17.88 4.49
CA LEU A 112 -2.58 -18.04 5.44
C LEU A 112 -2.29 -19.15 6.46
N SER A 113 -1.73 -20.28 6.02
CA SER A 113 -1.32 -21.38 6.91
C SER A 113 -0.22 -20.95 7.88
N ALA A 114 0.71 -20.11 7.41
CA ALA A 114 1.75 -19.47 8.21
C ALA A 114 1.22 -18.31 9.09
N LYS A 115 -0.09 -18.00 9.00
CA LYS A 115 -0.78 -16.95 9.75
C LYS A 115 -0.15 -15.56 9.57
N ALA A 116 0.22 -15.20 8.34
CA ALA A 116 0.64 -13.83 8.05
C ALA A 116 -0.45 -12.83 8.44
N GLU A 117 -0.10 -11.71 9.05
CA GLU A 117 -1.07 -10.69 9.45
C GLU A 117 -1.65 -9.95 8.24
N VAL A 118 -0.83 -9.75 7.19
CA VAL A 118 -1.25 -9.15 5.92
C VAL A 118 -0.71 -9.98 4.75
N VAL A 119 -1.50 -10.13 3.70
CA VAL A 119 -1.04 -10.68 2.42
C VAL A 119 -1.27 -9.66 1.32
N LEU A 120 -0.19 -9.32 0.62
CA LEU A 120 -0.20 -8.44 -0.53
C LEU A 120 -0.33 -9.26 -1.80
N LEU A 121 -1.42 -9.04 -2.54
CA LEU A 121 -1.73 -9.67 -3.82
C LEU A 121 -1.05 -8.85 -4.92
N ASP A 122 0.12 -9.29 -5.40
CA ASP A 122 0.89 -8.55 -6.39
C ASP A 122 0.40 -8.83 -7.81
N ASN A 123 -0.03 -7.76 -8.50
CA ASN A 123 -0.47 -7.78 -9.89
C ASN A 123 -1.55 -8.83 -10.23
N MET A 124 -2.30 -9.31 -9.22
CA MET A 124 -3.42 -10.22 -9.46
C MET A 124 -4.55 -9.48 -10.19
N ASN A 125 -5.10 -10.12 -11.21
CA ASN A 125 -6.30 -9.60 -11.88
C ASN A 125 -7.52 -9.66 -10.95
N LEU A 126 -8.62 -9.04 -11.37
CA LEU A 126 -9.83 -8.92 -10.56
C LEU A 126 -10.44 -10.29 -10.21
N GLU A 127 -10.34 -11.28 -11.09
CA GLU A 127 -10.89 -12.62 -10.87
C GLU A 127 -10.09 -13.39 -9.81
N LEU A 128 -8.76 -13.40 -9.93
CA LEU A 128 -7.87 -13.96 -8.91
C LEU A 128 -8.03 -13.25 -7.56
N THR A 129 -8.21 -11.93 -7.57
CA THR A 129 -8.45 -11.16 -6.34
C THR A 129 -9.73 -11.60 -5.64
N LYS A 130 -10.83 -11.83 -6.38
CA LYS A 130 -12.08 -12.37 -5.80
C LYS A 130 -11.89 -13.75 -5.20
N GLN A 131 -11.17 -14.63 -5.89
CA GLN A 131 -10.84 -15.96 -5.37
C GLN A 131 -9.97 -15.88 -4.11
N ALA A 132 -8.99 -14.98 -4.08
CA ALA A 132 -8.14 -14.74 -2.92
C ALA A 132 -8.94 -14.27 -1.70
N VAL A 133 -9.88 -13.34 -1.89
CA VAL A 133 -10.79 -12.91 -0.82
C VAL A 133 -11.61 -14.09 -0.30
N GLU A 134 -12.18 -14.91 -1.18
CA GLU A 134 -12.97 -16.08 -0.78
C GLU A 134 -12.15 -17.07 0.05
N ILE A 135 -10.93 -17.39 -0.40
CA ILE A 135 -10.00 -18.30 0.30
C ILE A 135 -9.63 -17.75 1.68
N THR A 136 -9.54 -16.42 1.82
CA THR A 136 -9.11 -15.76 3.07
C THR A 136 -10.24 -15.63 4.10
N LYS A 137 -11.50 -15.88 3.72
CA LYS A 137 -12.64 -15.82 4.64
C LYS A 137 -12.45 -16.75 5.84
N GLY A 138 -12.79 -16.25 7.03
CA GLY A 138 -12.64 -17.00 8.29
C GLY A 138 -11.24 -16.94 8.90
N THR A 139 -10.28 -16.29 8.24
CA THR A 139 -8.97 -15.99 8.82
C THR A 139 -8.92 -14.55 9.37
N ASN A 140 -7.92 -14.25 10.20
CA ASN A 140 -7.65 -12.88 10.66
C ASN A 140 -6.70 -12.11 9.73
N THR A 141 -6.27 -12.73 8.63
CA THR A 141 -5.33 -12.13 7.68
C THR A 141 -6.02 -11.06 6.84
N LYS A 142 -5.38 -9.91 6.71
CA LYS A 142 -5.87 -8.82 5.86
C LYS A 142 -5.30 -8.96 4.45
N LEU A 143 -6.06 -8.57 3.44
CA LEU A 143 -5.61 -8.53 2.05
C LEU A 143 -5.34 -7.11 1.58
N GLU A 144 -4.23 -6.94 0.88
CA GLU A 144 -3.83 -5.71 0.21
C GLU A 144 -3.65 -6.00 -1.28
N SER A 145 -4.40 -5.30 -2.15
CA SER A 145 -4.15 -5.34 -3.60
C SER A 145 -3.09 -4.31 -3.97
N SER A 146 -2.13 -4.71 -4.81
CA SER A 146 -1.05 -3.84 -5.30
C SER A 146 -0.70 -4.18 -6.74
N GLY A 147 -0.11 -3.21 -7.44
CA GLY A 147 0.36 -3.38 -8.81
C GLY A 147 -0.70 -3.04 -9.86
N GLY A 148 -0.35 -2.20 -10.82
CA GLY A 148 -1.22 -1.84 -11.95
C GLY A 148 -2.55 -1.16 -11.63
N LEU A 149 -2.84 -0.82 -10.36
CA LEU A 149 -4.09 -0.19 -9.97
C LEU A 149 -4.26 1.19 -10.62
N THR A 150 -5.45 1.45 -11.14
CA THR A 150 -5.87 2.75 -11.66
C THR A 150 -7.11 3.24 -10.92
N ILE A 151 -7.43 4.54 -11.02
CA ILE A 151 -8.61 5.08 -10.35
C ILE A 151 -9.92 4.49 -10.91
N GLU A 152 -9.93 4.16 -12.21
CA GLU A 152 -11.06 3.52 -12.90
C GLU A 152 -11.31 2.10 -12.40
N THR A 153 -10.24 1.38 -12.06
CA THR A 153 -10.32 0.00 -11.57
C THR A 153 -10.42 -0.09 -10.04
N ALA A 154 -10.07 0.98 -9.32
CA ALA A 154 -10.00 1.02 -7.85
C ALA A 154 -11.28 0.51 -7.17
N ARG A 155 -12.46 0.97 -7.63
CA ARG A 155 -13.74 0.56 -7.04
C ARG A 155 -14.01 -0.93 -7.24
N ALA A 156 -13.67 -1.48 -8.39
CA ALA A 156 -13.86 -2.90 -8.68
C ALA A 156 -13.02 -3.77 -7.75
N TYR A 157 -11.72 -3.44 -7.59
CA TYR A 157 -10.82 -4.10 -6.65
C TYR A 157 -11.31 -3.97 -5.21
N ALA A 158 -11.63 -2.75 -4.76
CA ALA A 158 -12.12 -2.54 -3.40
C ALA A 158 -13.43 -3.29 -3.10
N SER A 159 -14.32 -3.41 -4.10
CA SER A 159 -15.58 -4.15 -3.98
C SER A 159 -15.41 -5.67 -3.93
N THR A 160 -14.20 -6.20 -4.19
CA THR A 160 -13.95 -7.64 -4.00
C THR A 160 -13.95 -8.04 -2.53
N GLY A 161 -13.68 -7.10 -1.61
CA GLY A 161 -13.58 -7.35 -0.17
C GLY A 161 -12.15 -7.29 0.39
N VAL A 162 -11.16 -6.90 -0.42
CA VAL A 162 -9.81 -6.59 0.09
C VAL A 162 -9.84 -5.44 1.10
N ASN A 163 -8.93 -5.47 2.07
CA ASN A 163 -8.87 -4.45 3.12
C ASN A 163 -8.16 -3.18 2.63
N TYR A 164 -7.17 -3.34 1.76
CA TYR A 164 -6.30 -2.26 1.33
C TYR A 164 -6.03 -2.26 -0.17
N LEU A 165 -5.83 -1.06 -0.72
CA LEU A 165 -5.27 -0.84 -2.05
C LEU A 165 -3.99 -0.01 -1.90
N ALA A 166 -2.83 -0.57 -2.24
CA ALA A 166 -1.55 0.12 -2.19
C ALA A 166 -1.24 0.80 -3.53
N VAL A 167 -1.14 2.13 -3.49
CA VAL A 167 -1.04 2.95 -4.71
C VAL A 167 0.26 3.75 -4.69
N GLY A 168 1.26 3.28 -5.44
CA GLY A 168 2.55 3.96 -5.57
C GLY A 168 2.45 5.35 -6.20
N ALA A 169 1.56 5.51 -7.19
CA ALA A 169 1.41 6.73 -7.96
C ALA A 169 1.02 7.95 -7.11
N LEU A 170 0.48 7.73 -5.90
CA LEU A 170 0.18 8.80 -4.95
C LEU A 170 1.41 9.62 -4.56
N THR A 171 2.59 9.01 -4.53
CA THR A 171 3.82 9.67 -4.05
C THR A 171 4.86 9.87 -5.14
N HIS A 172 5.01 8.95 -6.10
CA HIS A 172 6.01 9.12 -7.17
C HIS A 172 5.49 9.83 -8.43
N SER A 173 4.18 10.02 -8.58
CA SER A 173 3.59 10.55 -9.82
C SER A 173 2.38 11.46 -9.61
N ALA A 174 2.15 11.95 -8.39
CA ALA A 174 1.06 12.90 -8.17
C ALA A 174 1.34 14.21 -8.93
N PRO A 175 0.36 14.75 -9.67
CA PRO A 175 0.50 16.08 -10.25
C PRO A 175 0.51 17.12 -9.13
N ILE A 176 1.29 18.19 -9.30
CA ILE A 176 1.27 19.32 -8.38
C ILE A 176 -0.10 20.02 -8.41
N LEU A 177 -0.50 20.63 -7.29
CA LEU A 177 -1.61 21.57 -7.27
C LEU A 177 -1.09 22.95 -7.67
N ASP A 178 -1.72 23.58 -8.66
CA ASP A 178 -1.35 24.91 -9.13
C ASP A 178 -1.75 25.96 -8.09
N ILE A 179 -0.76 26.65 -7.52
CA ILE A 179 -0.92 27.64 -6.46
C ILE A 179 0.04 28.80 -6.75
N GLY A 180 -0.52 30.01 -6.85
CA GLY A 180 0.22 31.27 -7.00
C GLY A 180 0.20 32.12 -5.73
N LEU A 181 1.14 33.06 -5.65
CA LEU A 181 1.12 34.16 -4.69
C LEU A 181 1.07 35.47 -5.47
N ASP A 182 -0.07 36.16 -5.43
CA ASP A 182 -0.27 37.45 -6.10
C ASP A 182 -0.12 38.62 -5.09
N PHE A 183 0.39 39.75 -5.57
CA PHE A 183 0.59 41.00 -4.81
C PHE A 183 0.40 42.24 -5.68
#